data_AF-A0A809RHX1-F1
#
_entry.id   AF-A0A809RHX1-F1
#
_cell.length_a   1.000
_cell.length_b   1.000
_cell.length_c   1.000
_cell.angle_alpha   90.00
_cell.angle_beta   90.00
_cell.angle_gamma   90.00
#
_symmetry.space_group_name_H-M   'P 1'
#
loop_
_entity.id
_entity.type
_entity.pdbx_description
1 polymer ?
#
loop_
_entity_poly.entity_id
_entity_poly.type
_entity_poly.pdbx_seq_one_letter_code
_entity_poly.pdbx_strand_id
1 'polypeptide(L)'
;MDHQALINAFDQVDEQIVDLERILNERQSLPLLATVEHAMALTKQLIIAYIDDVGVKEIPAADADLLEVFKVLVKSDPSWNTIRDNCRELVYYYNCITMDRMDALPEHPEKMAVRTLRHLYLFMKTRCMREERLEMA
;
A
#
# COMPACT_ATOMS: atom_id res chain seq x y z
N MET A 1 -7.74 -10.79 20.48
CA MET A 1 -6.37 -11.11 20.00
C MET A 1 -5.53 -9.88 20.25
N ASP A 2 -4.24 -10.04 20.47
CA ASP A 2 -3.34 -8.89 20.57
C ASP A 2 -3.04 -8.38 19.16
N HIS A 3 -3.62 -7.24 18.80
CA HIS A 3 -3.48 -6.61 17.48
C HIS A 3 -2.30 -5.62 17.44
N GLN A 4 -1.43 -5.59 18.46
CA GLN A 4 -0.40 -4.55 18.60
C GLN A 4 0.55 -4.46 17.39
N ALA A 5 0.92 -5.60 16.80
CA ALA A 5 1.76 -5.62 15.60
C ALA A 5 1.07 -4.97 14.40
N LEU A 6 -0.23 -5.24 14.21
CA LEU A 6 -1.05 -4.61 13.18
C LEU A 6 -1.16 -3.10 13.41
N ILE A 7 -1.50 -2.70 14.64
CA ILE A 7 -1.64 -1.28 15.03
C ILE A 7 -0.35 -0.52 14.72
N ASN A 8 0.80 -1.05 15.20
CA ASN A 8 2.11 -0.43 14.96
C ASN A 8 2.43 -0.28 13.47
N ALA A 9 2.07 -1.28 12.64
CA ALA A 9 2.27 -1.20 11.20
C ALA A 9 1.42 -0.11 10.55
N PHE A 10 0.17 0.05 10.97
CA PHE A 10 -0.71 1.12 10.48
C PHE A 10 -0.20 2.50 10.90
N ASP A 11 0.23 2.68 12.15
CA ASP A 11 0.75 3.96 12.64
C ASP A 11 2.02 4.38 11.89
N GLN A 12 2.98 3.46 11.74
CA GLN A 12 4.22 3.70 11.00
C GLN A 12 3.98 4.04 9.53
N VAL A 13 3.02 3.38 8.90
CA VAL A 13 2.67 3.66 7.51
C VAL A 13 1.96 5.01 7.40
N ASP A 14 1.07 5.36 8.34
CA ASP A 14 0.40 6.66 8.34
C ASP A 14 1.38 7.81 8.46
N GLU A 15 2.32 7.74 9.41
CA GLU A 15 3.39 8.73 9.59
C GLU A 15 4.16 8.96 8.30
N GLN A 16 4.56 7.89 7.61
CA GLN A 16 5.29 7.99 6.34
C GLN A 16 4.43 8.57 5.22
N ILE A 17 3.14 8.25 5.14
CA ILE A 17 2.25 8.87 4.14
C ILE A 17 2.08 10.36 4.44
N VAL A 18 1.89 10.74 5.70
CA VAL A 18 1.79 12.16 6.11
C VAL A 18 3.05 12.92 5.73
N ASP A 19 4.23 12.34 5.91
CA ASP A 19 5.49 12.96 5.49
C ASP A 19 5.60 13.12 3.96
N LEU A 20 5.21 12.10 3.18
CA LEU A 20 5.19 12.22 1.71
C LEU A 20 4.22 13.32 1.24
N GLU A 21 3.03 13.38 1.84
CA GLU A 21 2.02 14.41 1.54
C GLU A 21 2.53 15.80 1.91
N ARG A 22 3.19 15.95 3.07
CA ARG A 22 3.81 17.20 3.50
C ARG A 22 4.89 17.65 2.51
N ILE A 23 5.79 16.76 2.12
CA ILE A 23 6.85 17.06 1.14
C ILE A 23 6.26 17.44 -0.22
N LEU A 24 5.23 16.73 -0.69
CA LEU A 24 4.52 17.08 -1.94
C LEU A 24 3.88 18.46 -1.86
N ASN A 25 3.28 18.82 -0.73
CA ASN A 25 2.67 20.14 -0.55
C ASN A 25 3.73 21.25 -0.56
N GLU A 26 4.88 21.02 0.09
CA GLU A 26 5.98 21.99 0.17
C GLU A 26 6.75 22.14 -1.15
N ARG A 27 7.13 21.03 -1.78
CA ARG A 27 8.05 20.99 -2.92
C ARG A 27 7.36 20.81 -4.27
N GLN A 28 6.07 20.51 -4.27
CA GLN A 28 5.26 20.22 -5.46
C GLN A 28 5.71 19.02 -6.30
N SER A 29 6.72 18.25 -5.84
CA SER A 29 7.24 17.07 -6.54
C SER A 29 8.03 16.16 -5.59
N LEU A 30 8.15 14.88 -5.97
CA LEU A 30 8.99 13.85 -5.34
C LEU A 30 9.75 13.07 -6.43
N PRO A 31 10.91 12.45 -6.11
CA PRO A 31 11.59 11.56 -7.03
C PRO A 31 10.71 10.36 -7.37
N LEU A 32 10.28 10.25 -8.63
CA LEU A 32 9.21 9.34 -9.02
C LEU A 32 9.50 7.86 -8.69
N LEU A 33 10.64 7.31 -9.14
CA LEU A 33 10.97 5.90 -8.92
C LEU A 33 10.97 5.54 -7.43
N ALA A 34 11.72 6.32 -6.64
CA ALA A 34 11.80 6.13 -5.20
C ALA A 34 10.41 6.25 -4.52
N THR A 35 9.54 7.13 -5.01
CA THR A 35 8.18 7.31 -4.49
C THR A 35 7.32 6.08 -4.77
N VAL A 36 7.40 5.53 -5.99
CA VAL A 36 6.63 4.34 -6.38
C VAL A 36 7.11 3.10 -5.61
N GLU A 37 8.43 2.89 -5.53
CA GLU A 37 9.01 1.78 -4.75
C GLU A 37 8.60 1.85 -3.28
N HIS A 38 8.66 3.05 -2.70
CA HIS A 38 8.27 3.28 -1.31
C HIS A 38 6.77 3.05 -1.11
N ALA A 39 5.92 3.52 -2.02
CA ALA A 39 4.48 3.26 -1.97
C ALA A 39 4.15 1.76 -2.07
N MET A 40 4.86 1.02 -2.93
CA MET A 40 4.72 -0.43 -3.03
C MET A 40 5.16 -1.12 -1.73
N ALA A 41 6.28 -0.70 -1.13
CA ALA A 41 6.79 -1.26 0.12
C ALA A 41 5.82 -1.05 1.30
N LEU A 42 5.30 0.16 1.47
CA LEU A 42 4.31 0.47 2.53
C LEU A 42 3.00 -0.28 2.32
N THR A 43 2.55 -0.41 1.07
CA THR A 43 1.37 -1.23 0.75
C THR A 43 1.60 -2.70 1.11
N LYS A 44 2.77 -3.26 0.77
CA LYS A 44 3.14 -4.63 1.18
C LYS A 44 3.14 -4.78 2.70
N GLN A 45 3.71 -3.82 3.42
CA GLN A 45 3.76 -3.81 4.89
C GLN A 45 2.35 -3.92 5.50
N LEU A 46 1.39 -3.11 5.02
CA LEU A 46 -0.01 -3.16 5.49
C LEU A 46 -0.65 -4.53 5.21
N ILE A 47 -0.46 -5.06 4.00
CA ILE A 47 -1.05 -6.34 3.59
C ILE A 47 -0.48 -7.50 4.41
N ILE A 48 0.83 -7.54 4.61
CA ILE A 48 1.50 -8.58 5.39
C ILE A 48 1.08 -8.51 6.85
N ALA A 49 1.05 -7.33 7.45
CA ALA A 49 0.59 -7.15 8.82
C ALA A 49 -0.86 -7.64 9.00
N TYR A 50 -1.74 -7.33 8.05
CA TYR A 50 -3.12 -7.83 8.08
C TYR A 50 -3.18 -9.36 7.91
N ILE A 51 -2.41 -9.94 6.99
CA ILE A 51 -2.38 -11.40 6.77
C ILE A 51 -1.92 -12.13 8.05
N ASP A 52 -0.86 -11.63 8.67
CA ASP A 52 -0.30 -12.17 9.91
C ASP A 52 -1.32 -12.08 11.06
N ASP A 53 -1.96 -10.93 11.23
CA ASP A 53 -2.98 -10.70 12.27
C ASP A 53 -4.26 -11.53 12.09
N VAL A 54 -4.64 -11.85 10.85
CA VAL A 54 -5.73 -12.81 10.60
C VAL A 54 -5.29 -14.24 10.96
N GLY A 55 -4.02 -14.58 10.77
CA GLY A 55 -3.42 -15.85 11.22
C GLY A 55 -3.87 -17.12 10.47
N VAL A 56 -4.65 -16.99 9.40
CA VAL A 56 -5.20 -18.16 8.64
C VAL A 56 -4.48 -18.44 7.33
N LYS A 57 -3.53 -17.60 6.93
CA LYS A 57 -2.83 -17.69 5.64
C LYS A 57 -1.33 -17.75 5.88
N GLU A 58 -0.64 -18.40 4.95
CA GLU A 58 0.82 -18.40 4.92
C GLU A 58 1.32 -16.99 4.65
N ILE A 59 2.28 -16.52 5.45
CA ILE A 59 2.87 -15.20 5.32
C ILE A 59 3.72 -15.18 4.03
N PRO A 60 3.52 -14.21 3.12
CA PRO A 60 4.35 -14.08 1.93
C PRO A 60 5.84 -13.96 2.26
N ALA A 61 6.71 -14.43 1.37
CA ALA A 61 8.15 -14.25 1.50
C ALA A 61 8.54 -12.77 1.51
N ALA A 62 9.64 -12.42 2.17
CA ALA A 62 10.08 -11.03 2.31
C ALA A 62 10.40 -10.36 0.96
N ASP A 63 10.85 -11.14 -0.01
CA ASP A 63 11.20 -10.71 -1.37
C ASP A 63 10.01 -10.75 -2.35
N ALA A 64 8.84 -11.23 -1.92
CA ALA A 64 7.65 -11.29 -2.76
C ALA A 64 7.26 -9.89 -3.28
N ASP A 65 6.81 -9.86 -4.54
CA ASP A 65 6.32 -8.63 -5.15
C ASP A 65 4.92 -8.25 -4.60
N LEU A 66 4.48 -7.02 -4.89
CA LEU A 66 3.21 -6.51 -4.38
C LEU A 66 2.00 -7.35 -4.84
N LEU A 67 2.00 -7.85 -6.08
CA LEU A 67 0.89 -8.65 -6.61
C LEU A 67 0.90 -10.07 -6.07
N GLU A 68 2.07 -10.64 -5.78
CA GLU A 68 2.21 -11.92 -5.09
C GLU A 68 1.66 -11.84 -3.67
N VAL A 69 2.05 -10.82 -2.91
CA VAL A 69 1.52 -10.51 -1.57
C VAL A 69 0.00 -10.29 -1.62
N PHE A 70 -0.47 -9.52 -2.59
CA PHE A 70 -1.90 -9.27 -2.79
C PHE A 70 -2.69 -10.53 -3.15
N LYS A 71 -2.10 -11.45 -3.92
CA LYS A 71 -2.74 -12.74 -4.25
C LYS A 71 -3.00 -13.57 -2.99
N VAL A 72 -2.09 -13.54 -2.01
CA VAL A 72 -2.31 -14.18 -0.71
C VAL A 72 -3.46 -13.50 0.03
N LEU A 73 -3.48 -12.16 0.08
CA LEU A 73 -4.57 -11.40 0.71
C LEU A 73 -5.95 -11.78 0.17
N VAL A 74 -6.10 -11.88 -1.14
CA VAL A 74 -7.39 -12.19 -1.80
C VAL A 74 -7.79 -13.67 -1.66
N LYS A 75 -6.84 -14.57 -1.39
CA LYS A 75 -7.11 -16.00 -1.25
C LYS A 75 -8.15 -16.22 -0.14
N SER A 76 -9.22 -16.95 -0.47
CA SER A 76 -10.36 -17.24 0.42
C SER A 76 -11.19 -16.02 0.85
N ASP A 77 -10.87 -14.81 0.38
CA ASP A 77 -11.63 -13.60 0.65
C ASP A 77 -11.56 -12.62 -0.56
N PRO A 78 -12.43 -12.80 -1.56
CA PRO A 78 -12.40 -12.03 -2.80
C PRO A 78 -12.84 -10.58 -2.63
N SER A 79 -13.37 -10.18 -1.47
CA SER A 79 -13.78 -8.79 -1.21
C SER A 79 -12.60 -7.82 -1.26
N TRP A 80 -11.38 -8.31 -1.04
CA TRP A 80 -10.14 -7.54 -1.23
C TRP A 80 -9.88 -7.10 -2.67
N ASN A 81 -10.55 -7.70 -3.67
CA ASN A 81 -10.39 -7.28 -5.07
C ASN A 81 -10.80 -5.82 -5.32
N THR A 82 -11.54 -5.18 -4.41
CA THR A 82 -11.90 -3.75 -4.50
C THR A 82 -10.68 -2.84 -4.63
N ILE A 83 -9.53 -3.21 -4.06
CA ILE A 83 -8.27 -2.43 -4.14
C ILE A 83 -7.25 -3.01 -5.12
N ARG A 84 -7.61 -4.05 -5.89
CA ARG A 84 -6.67 -4.74 -6.79
C ARG A 84 -6.07 -3.81 -7.84
N ASP A 85 -6.91 -2.97 -8.43
CA ASP A 85 -6.47 -2.11 -9.54
C ASP A 85 -5.58 -0.97 -9.03
N ASN A 86 -5.72 -0.54 -7.77
CA ASN A 86 -4.78 0.37 -7.11
C ASN A 86 -3.40 -0.28 -6.91
N CYS A 87 -3.35 -1.55 -6.48
CA CYS A 87 -2.08 -2.28 -6.40
C CYS A 87 -1.42 -2.44 -7.78
N ARG A 88 -2.21 -2.74 -8.80
CA ARG A 88 -1.74 -2.85 -10.19
C ARG A 88 -1.25 -1.53 -10.75
N GLU A 89 -1.86 -0.42 -10.37
CA GLU A 89 -1.41 0.92 -10.77
C GLU A 89 0.02 1.19 -10.29
N LEU A 90 0.34 0.91 -9.03
CA LEU A 90 1.70 1.10 -8.49
C LEU A 90 2.73 0.24 -9.25
N VAL A 91 2.39 -1.03 -9.49
CA VAL A 91 3.24 -1.96 -10.25
C VAL A 91 3.38 -1.53 -11.71
N TYR A 92 2.31 -1.02 -12.31
CA TYR A 92 2.33 -0.45 -13.66
C TYR A 92 3.28 0.75 -13.73
N TYR A 93 3.23 1.67 -12.76
CA TYR A 93 4.16 2.81 -12.73
C TYR A 93 5.61 2.34 -12.62
N TYR A 94 5.90 1.41 -11.72
CA TYR A 94 7.24 0.84 -11.57
C TYR A 94 7.74 0.23 -12.89
N ASN A 95 6.91 -0.56 -13.56
CA ASN A 95 7.25 -1.16 -14.85
C ASN A 95 7.49 -0.12 -15.94
N CYS A 96 6.65 0.91 -16.04
CA CYS A 96 6.85 2.01 -16.99
C CYS A 96 8.19 2.72 -16.76
N ILE A 97 8.55 3.00 -15.50
CA ILE A 97 9.80 3.69 -15.18
C ILE A 97 11.01 2.81 -15.50
N THR A 98 10.99 1.54 -15.10
CA THR A 98 12.10 0.60 -15.32
C THR A 98 12.28 0.19 -16.78
N MET A 99 11.23 0.32 -17.59
CA MET A 99 11.26 0.06 -19.04
C MET A 99 11.45 1.34 -19.88
N ASP A 100 11.73 2.49 -19.26
CA ASP A 100 11.89 3.79 -19.93
C ASP A 100 10.66 4.20 -20.78
N ARG A 101 9.46 3.90 -20.29
CA ARG A 101 8.15 4.20 -20.89
C ARG A 101 7.40 5.28 -20.12
N MET A 102 8.10 6.37 -19.84
CA MET A 102 7.56 7.54 -19.11
C MET A 102 6.39 8.21 -19.85
N ASP A 103 6.29 8.03 -21.17
CA ASP A 103 5.18 8.49 -22.01
C ASP A 103 3.82 7.86 -21.67
N ALA A 104 3.84 6.69 -21.02
CA ALA A 104 2.64 5.93 -20.67
C ALA A 104 2.12 6.24 -19.24
N LEU A 105 2.80 7.14 -18.53
CA LEU A 105 2.41 7.59 -17.19
C LEU A 105 1.45 8.79 -17.28
N PRO A 106 0.64 9.05 -16.23
CA PRO A 106 -0.13 10.29 -16.14
C PRO A 106 0.78 11.52 -16.00
N GLU A 107 0.19 12.71 -16.06
CA GLU A 107 0.91 13.99 -16.01
C GLU A 107 1.71 14.23 -14.71
N HIS A 108 1.20 13.73 -13.57
CA HIS A 108 1.82 13.87 -12.25
C HIS A 108 1.88 12.53 -11.51
N PRO A 109 2.70 11.57 -12.00
CA PRO A 109 2.67 10.19 -11.53
C PRO A 109 3.12 10.03 -10.08
N GLU A 110 4.02 10.89 -9.59
CA GLU A 110 4.50 10.88 -8.21
C GLU A 110 3.39 11.31 -7.22
N LYS A 111 2.60 12.33 -7.58
CA LYS A 111 1.44 12.75 -6.80
C LYS A 111 0.37 11.67 -6.80
N MET A 112 0.19 11.00 -7.94
CA MET A 112 -0.77 9.92 -8.03
C MET A 112 -0.34 8.69 -7.22
N ALA A 113 0.94 8.32 -7.23
CA ALA A 113 1.44 7.22 -6.41
C ALA A 113 1.16 7.43 -4.90
N VAL A 114 1.39 8.64 -4.38
CA VAL A 114 1.09 8.97 -2.97
C VAL A 114 -0.41 8.94 -2.69
N ARG A 115 -1.24 9.45 -3.61
CA ARG A 115 -2.71 9.39 -3.47
C ARG A 115 -3.23 7.95 -3.50
N THR A 116 -2.70 7.11 -4.38
CA THR A 116 -3.06 5.69 -4.47
C THR A 116 -2.66 4.96 -3.20
N LEU A 117 -1.47 5.23 -2.65
CA LEU A 117 -1.05 4.73 -1.34
C LEU A 117 -2.00 5.18 -0.21
N ARG A 118 -2.35 6.46 -0.14
CA ARG A 118 -3.30 6.98 0.86
C ARG A 118 -4.66 6.31 0.74
N HIS A 119 -5.15 6.09 -0.49
CA HIS A 119 -6.43 5.40 -0.72
C HIS A 119 -6.39 3.95 -0.22
N LEU A 120 -5.32 3.22 -0.55
CA LEU A 120 -5.08 1.86 -0.07
C LEU A 120 -5.08 1.80 1.46
N TYR A 121 -4.31 2.68 2.11
CA TYR A 121 -4.26 2.80 3.56
C TYR A 121 -5.65 3.04 4.17
N LEU A 122 -6.40 4.03 3.68
CA LEU A 122 -7.71 4.37 4.23
C LEU A 122 -8.72 3.23 4.07
N PHE A 123 -8.71 2.55 2.93
CA PHE A 123 -9.57 1.38 2.71
C PHE A 123 -9.23 0.25 3.69
N MET A 124 -7.96 -0.12 3.80
CA MET A 124 -7.50 -1.18 4.70
C MET A 124 -7.77 -0.83 6.16
N LYS A 125 -7.51 0.42 6.58
CA LYS A 125 -7.78 0.91 7.94
C LYS A 125 -9.26 0.80 8.28
N THR A 126 -10.12 1.34 7.40
CA THR A 126 -11.58 1.28 7.58
C THR A 126 -12.06 -0.17 7.70
N ARG A 127 -11.47 -1.08 6.93
CA ARG A 127 -11.80 -2.50 7.03
C ARG A 127 -11.35 -3.11 8.35
N CYS A 128 -10.12 -2.87 8.79
CA CYS A 128 -9.63 -3.37 10.08
C CYS A 128 -10.46 -2.83 11.26
N MET A 129 -10.92 -1.57 11.18
CA MET A 129 -11.83 -0.99 12.18
C MET A 129 -13.19 -1.71 12.21
N ARG A 130 -13.77 -2.02 11.04
CA ARG A 130 -15.03 -2.80 10.96
C ARG A 130 -14.89 -4.23 11.47
N GLU A 131 -13.69 -4.79 11.40
CA GLU A 131 -13.35 -6.10 11.93
C GLU A 131 -12.91 -6.04 13.40
N GLU A 132 -13.03 -4.88 14.06
CA GLU A 132 -12.64 -4.64 15.47
C GLU A 132 -11.16 -4.92 15.77
N ARG A 133 -10.29 -4.84 14.75
CA ARG A 133 -8.84 -5.04 14.87
C ARG A 133 -8.07 -3.75 15.14
N LEU A 134 -8.63 -2.61 14.73
CA LEU A 134 -8.13 -1.28 15.01
C LEU A 134 -9.22 -0.46 15.70
N GLU A 135 -8.83 0.43 16.61
CA GLU A 135 -9.78 1.32 17.27
C GLU A 135 -10.35 2.37 16.30
N MET A 136 -11.61 2.77 16.56
CA MET A 136 -12.17 3.97 15.94
C MET A 136 -11.57 5.20 16.62
N ALA A 137 -10.55 5.78 15.96
CA ALA A 137 -10.01 7.09 16.33
C ALA A 137 -11.07 8.20 16.20
#